data_AF-A0A286TUZ0-F1
#
_entry.id   AF-A0A286TUZ0-F1
#
_cell.length_a   1.000
_cell.length_b   1.000
_cell.length_c   1.000
_cell.angle_alpha   90.00
_cell.angle_beta   90.00
_cell.angle_gamma   90.00
#
_symmetry.space_group_name_H-M   'P 1'
#
loop_
_entity.id
_entity.type
_entity.pdbx_description
1 polymer ?
#
loop_
_entity_poly.entity_id
_entity_poly.type
_entity_poly.pdbx_seq_one_letter_code
_entity_poly.pdbx_strand_id
1 'polypeptide(L)' 'MSVPAIMFLESVRPLNFIGSQAMIFLKPVLSRFFTREEYHKLAIILEKREVVDLLINEIEQKENAAGENPEM' A
#
# COMPACT_ATOMS: atom_id res chain seq x y z
N MET A 1 -7.26 12.61 10.51
CA MET A 1 -7.44 11.32 11.21
C MET A 1 -6.78 10.19 10.41
N SER A 2 -5.45 10.03 10.48
CA SER A 2 -4.74 8.95 9.76
C SER A 2 -4.47 7.69 10.59
N VAL A 3 -4.55 7.76 11.92
CA VAL A 3 -4.11 6.71 12.85
C VAL A 3 -4.63 5.30 12.52
N PRO A 4 -5.93 5.09 12.20
CA PRO A 4 -6.42 3.75 11.84
C PRO A 4 -5.81 3.21 10.53
N ALA A 5 -5.54 4.08 9.55
CA ALA A 5 -4.92 3.69 8.29
C ALA A 5 -3.45 3.32 8.49
N ILE A 6 -2.72 4.09 9.31
CA ILE A 6 -1.33 3.79 9.67
C ILE A 6 -1.24 2.46 10.43
N MET A 7 -2.10 2.23 11.43
CA MET A 7 -2.14 0.95 12.16
C MET A 7 -2.45 -0.24 11.25
N PHE A 8 -3.37 -0.08 10.28
CA PHE A 8 -3.64 -1.12 9.30
C PHE A 8 -2.41 -1.42 8.44
N LEU A 9 -1.72 -0.38 7.94
CA LEU A 9 -0.51 -0.53 7.14
C LEU A 9 0.64 -1.21 7.91
N GLU A 10 0.82 -0.86 9.18
CA GLU A 10 1.76 -1.53 10.08
C GLU A 10 1.44 -3.01 10.27
N SER A 11 0.16 -3.35 10.41
CA SER A 11 -0.28 -4.74 10.58
C SER A 11 0.02 -5.63 9.37
N VAL A 12 0.11 -5.03 8.17
CA VAL A 12 0.44 -5.73 6.93
C VAL A 12 1.93 -5.67 6.56
N ARG A 13 2.77 -4.98 7.36
CA ARG A 13 4.24 -4.99 7.22
C ARG A 13 4.86 -6.39 7.07
N PRO A 14 4.43 -7.46 7.79
CA PRO A 14 4.96 -8.81 7.58
C PRO A 14 4.58 -9.43 6.21
N LEU A 15 3.53 -8.94 5.54
CA LEU A 15 3.12 -9.43 4.22
C LEU A 15 4.10 -9.03 3.11
N ASN A 16 4.97 -8.03 3.31
CA ASN A 16 6.03 -7.71 2.34
C ASN A 16 7.02 -8.87 2.10
N PHE A 17 7.18 -9.78 3.08
CA PHE A 17 7.98 -11.00 2.88
C PHE A 17 7.21 -12.11 2.13
N ILE A 18 5.87 -12.05 2.16
CA ILE A 18 4.95 -13.04 1.59
C ILE A 18 4.32 -12.51 0.29
N GLY A 19 4.66 -11.30 -0.16
CA GLY A 19 4.01 -10.62 -1.28
C GLY A 19 3.97 -11.46 -2.57
N SER A 20 5.06 -12.17 -2.87
CA SER A 20 5.13 -13.10 -4.00
C SER A 20 4.13 -14.26 -3.87
N GLN A 21 3.97 -14.82 -2.67
CA GLN A 21 3.01 -15.91 -2.38
C GLN A 21 1.57 -15.40 -2.33
N ALA A 22 1.34 -14.22 -1.75
CA ALA A 22 0.04 -13.56 -1.74
C ALA A 22 -0.45 -13.26 -3.16
N MET A 23 0.45 -12.79 -4.04
CA MET A 23 0.14 -12.59 -5.44
C MET A 23 -0.20 -13.91 -6.14
N ILE A 24 0.58 -14.97 -5.95
CA ILE A 24 0.27 -16.29 -6.51
C ILE A 24 -1.11 -16.79 -6.06
N PHE A 25 -1.44 -16.64 -4.77
CA PHE A 25 -2.74 -17.00 -4.21
C PHE A 25 -3.89 -16.16 -4.79
N LEU A 26 -3.69 -14.85 -4.94
CA LEU A 26 -4.71 -13.91 -5.44
C LEU A 26 -4.79 -13.84 -6.97
N LYS A 27 -3.84 -14.41 -7.70
CA LYS A 27 -3.78 -14.45 -9.18
C LYS A 27 -5.11 -14.81 -9.85
N PRO A 28 -5.85 -15.88 -9.49
CA PRO A 28 -7.13 -16.19 -10.12
C PRO A 28 -8.18 -15.09 -9.97
N VAL A 29 -8.13 -14.29 -8.90
CA VAL A 29 -9.03 -13.16 -8.69
C VAL A 29 -8.51 -11.92 -9.42
N LEU A 30 -7.26 -11.54 -9.18
CA LEU A 30 -6.67 -10.30 -9.69
C LEU A 30 -6.50 -10.30 -11.22
N SER A 31 -6.25 -11.46 -11.84
CA SER A 31 -6.12 -11.55 -13.31
C SER A 31 -7.40 -11.22 -14.08
N ARG A 32 -8.55 -11.14 -13.40
CA ARG A 32 -9.81 -10.66 -14.00
C ARG A 32 -9.90 -9.13 -14.03
N PHE A 33 -9.25 -8.45 -13.10
CA PHE A 33 -9.34 -7.00 -12.90
C PHE A 33 -8.11 -6.24 -13.39
N PHE A 34 -6.97 -6.92 -13.50
CA PHE A 34 -5.69 -6.32 -13.86
C PHE A 34 -5.09 -7.02 -15.09
N THR A 35 -4.45 -6.23 -15.94
CA THR A 35 -3.58 -6.73 -17.01
C THR A 35 -2.36 -7.43 -16.40
N ARG A 36 -1.68 -8.23 -17.22
CA ARG A 36 -0.44 -8.91 -16.80
C ARG A 36 0.65 -7.92 -16.34
N GLU A 37 0.73 -6.76 -16.99
CA GLU A 37 1.69 -5.72 -16.65
C GLU A 37 1.35 -5.07 -15.29
N GLU A 38 0.09 -4.71 -15.07
CA GLU A 38 -0.37 -4.15 -13.79
C GLU A 38 -0.20 -5.14 -12.64
N TYR A 39 -0.52 -6.41 -12.86
CA TYR A 39 -0.29 -7.48 -11.90
C TYR A 39 1.20 -7.60 -11.55
N HIS A 40 2.10 -7.52 -12.54
CA HIS A 40 3.53 -7.56 -12.30
C HIS A 40 4.03 -6.34 -11.51
N LYS A 41 3.54 -5.14 -11.83
CA LYS A 41 3.82 -3.92 -11.06
C LYS A 41 3.35 -4.06 -9.61
N LEU A 42 2.15 -4.58 -9.40
CA LEU A 42 1.60 -4.82 -8.07
C LEU A 42 2.47 -5.81 -7.28
N ALA A 43 2.97 -6.87 -7.92
CA ALA A 43 3.87 -7.83 -7.28
C ALA A 43 5.21 -7.19 -6.86
N ILE A 44 5.81 -6.35 -7.71
CA ILE A 44 7.03 -5.61 -7.39
C ILE A 44 6.80 -4.65 -6.21
N ILE A 45 5.66 -3.98 -6.18
CA ILE A 45 5.28 -3.07 -5.09
C ILE A 45 5.16 -3.85 -3.77
N LEU A 46 4.52 -5.01 -3.78
CA LEU A 46 4.32 -5.87 -2.61
C LEU A 46 5.60 -6.62 -2.15
N GLU A 47 6.65 -6.64 -2.95
CA GLU A 47 7.94 -7.24 -2.59
C GLU A 47 8.86 -6.24 -1.86
N LYS A 48 8.65 -4.94 -2.08
CA LYS A 48 9.51 -3.89 -1.51
C LYS A 48 9.09 -3.55 -0.09
N ARG A 49 9.97 -3.87 0.87
CA ARG A 49 9.82 -3.55 2.29
C ARG A 49 9.47 -2.08 2.55
N GLU A 50 10.05 -1.19 1.74
CA GLU A 50 9.93 0.26 1.85
C GLU A 50 8.55 0.81 1.44
N VAL A 51 7.72 0.04 0.72
CA VAL A 51 6.43 0.56 0.22
C VAL A 51 5.47 0.90 1.33
N VAL A 52 5.45 0.12 2.41
CA VAL A 52 4.60 0.42 3.58
C VAL A 52 5.02 1.75 4.21
N ASP A 53 6.33 1.99 4.32
CA ASP A 53 6.87 3.25 4.85
C ASP A 53 6.54 4.43 3.92
N LEU A 54 6.65 4.25 2.60
CA LEU A 54 6.28 5.28 1.62
C LEU A 54 4.79 5.63 1.71
N LEU A 55 3.91 4.63 1.88
CA LEU A 55 2.47 4.85 2.01
C LEU A 55 2.11 5.56 3.31
N ILE A 56 2.73 5.18 4.44
CA ILE A 56 2.55 5.85 5.73
C ILE A 56 3.01 7.32 5.62
N ASN A 57 4.21 7.55 5.09
CA ASN A 57 4.76 8.90 4.91
C ASN A 57 3.87 9.77 4.00
N GLU A 58 3.30 9.19 2.94
CA GLU A 58 2.39 9.91 2.04
C GLU A 58 1.06 10.26 2.75
N ILE A 59 0.53 9.34 3.56
CA ILE A 59 -0.69 9.59 4.36
C ILE A 59 -0.45 10.72 5.37
N GLU A 60 0.66 10.68 6.09
CA GLU A 60 1.04 11.71 7.07
C GLU A 60 1.24 13.08 6.39
N GLN A 61 1.93 13.12 5.25
CA GLN A 61 2.10 14.35 4.48
C GLN A 61 0.77 14.94 4.03
N LYS A 62 -0.16 14.12 3.54
CA LYS A 62 -1.50 14.59 3.13
C LYS A 62 -2.33 15.08 4.31
N GLU A 63 -2.23 14.44 5.47
CA GLU A 63 -2.91 14.89 6.68
C GLU A 63 -2.35 16.23 7.18
N ASN A 64 -1.03 16.38 7.20
CA ASN A 64 -0.35 17.62 7.60
C ASN A 64 -0.69 18.77 6.63
N ALA A 65 -0.64 18.51 5.32
CA ALA A 65 -1.03 19.50 4.32
C ALA A 65 -2.52 19.89 4.40
N ALA A 66 -3.40 18.96 4.80
CA ALA A 66 -4.81 19.26 5.04
C ALA A 66 -5.05 20.02 6.36
N GLY A 67 -4.17 19.88 7.34
CA GLY A 67 -4.18 20.65 8.60
C GLY A 67 -3.56 22.04 8.48
N GLU A 68 -2.74 22.30 7.47
CA GLU A 68 -2.09 23.58 7.17
C GLU A 68 -2.91 24.54 6.29
N ASN A 69 -4.20 24.26 6.05
CA ASN A 69 -5.11 25.24 5.45
C ASN A 69 -6.02 25.88 6.52
N PRO A 70 -5.52 26.78 7.39
CA PRO A 70 -6.38 27.63 8.18
C PRO A 70 -6.91 28.75 7.28
N GLU A 71 -8.23 28.77 7.10
CA GLU A 71 -9.03 29.90 6.59
C GLU A 71 -8.90 30.23 5.08
N MET A 72 -9.90 29.77 4.33
CA MET A 72 -10.63 30.64 3.38
C MET A 72 -12.06 30.76 3.88
#